data_AF-A0AAN6M6N3-F1
#
_entry.id   AF-A0AAN6M6N3-F1
#
_cell.length_a   1.000
_cell.length_b   1.000
_cell.length_c   1.000
_cell.angle_alpha   90.00
_cell.angle_beta   90.00
_cell.angle_gamma   90.00
#
_symmetry.space_group_name_H-M   'P 1'
#
loop_
_entity.id
_entity.type
_entity.pdbx_description
1 polymer ?
#
loop_
_entity_poly.entity_id
_entity_poly.type
_entity_poly.pdbx_seq_one_letter_code
_entity_poly.pdbx_strand_id
1 'polypeptide(L)'
;MLLTIILPVAALAHSATAACDLALLQNISSAYLATATTGKNALPLADPITYTENLKPATISTGMLTKAIKLSHNRTLHDTTQCATYTELIAPDNTPPYVIGTQIRVNADGKVDKIETLTTTTGDWLFNAKNTLSYSLKENRAPIPEAERLTRDVIKAAGDAYLDLFNNKSVSVPWGSDCERLEGGQHVSPCNVGVPSGVALVNRSKTYLQYFINLPCV
;
A
#
# COMPACT_ATOMS: atom_id res chain seq x y z
N MET A 1 4.13 -50.07 -49.48
CA MET A 1 4.98 -49.45 -48.43
C MET A 1 4.41 -48.07 -48.14
N LEU A 2 3.65 -47.91 -47.05
CA LEU A 2 3.28 -46.60 -46.53
C LEU A 2 3.59 -46.65 -45.03
N LEU A 3 4.63 -45.92 -44.64
CA LEU A 3 5.18 -45.91 -43.29
C LEU A 3 4.48 -44.79 -42.50
N THR A 4 3.55 -45.14 -41.62
CA THR A 4 2.85 -44.18 -40.77
C THR A 4 3.76 -43.79 -39.61
N ILE A 5 4.33 -42.58 -39.67
CA ILE A 5 5.16 -42.01 -38.60
C ILE A 5 4.21 -41.38 -37.58
N ILE A 6 4.11 -41.99 -36.40
CA ILE A 6 3.40 -41.42 -35.25
C ILE A 6 4.36 -40.44 -34.56
N LEU A 7 4.07 -39.14 -34.67
CA LEU A 7 4.80 -38.08 -33.97
C LEU A 7 4.28 -37.99 -32.53
N PRO A 8 5.11 -38.16 -31.48
CA PRO A 8 4.67 -37.91 -30.12
C PRO A 8 4.60 -36.41 -29.88
N VAL A 9 3.38 -35.90 -29.65
CA VAL A 9 3.18 -34.53 -29.16
C VAL A 9 3.61 -34.51 -27.69
N ALA A 10 4.82 -34.01 -27.44
CA ALA A 10 5.27 -33.71 -26.09
C ALA A 10 4.46 -32.51 -25.56
N ALA A 11 3.49 -32.78 -24.70
CA ALA A 11 2.82 -31.73 -23.93
C ALA A 11 3.85 -31.10 -22.99
N LEU A 12 4.31 -29.89 -23.34
CA LEU A 12 5.01 -29.01 -22.41
C LEU A 12 4.01 -28.62 -21.31
N ALA A 13 4.01 -29.38 -20.22
CA ALA A 13 3.43 -28.93 -18.98
C ALA A 13 4.20 -27.67 -18.58
N HIS A 14 3.62 -26.50 -18.86
CA HIS A 14 4.05 -25.27 -18.22
C HIS A 14 3.80 -25.51 -16.73
N SER A 15 4.86 -25.76 -15.98
CA SER A 15 4.83 -25.55 -14.54
C SER A 15 4.38 -24.11 -14.36
N ALA A 16 3.12 -23.92 -13.97
CA ALA A 16 2.66 -22.65 -13.45
C ALA A 16 3.53 -22.40 -12.23
N THR A 17 4.60 -21.61 -12.40
CA THR A 17 5.16 -20.91 -11.26
C THR A 17 3.96 -20.22 -10.63
N ALA A 18 3.77 -20.36 -9.32
CA ALA A 18 2.82 -19.56 -8.57
C ALA A 18 3.32 -18.11 -8.62
N ALA A 19 3.27 -17.53 -9.82
CA ALA A 19 3.63 -16.18 -10.14
C ALA A 19 2.56 -15.32 -9.48
N CYS A 20 2.99 -14.27 -8.81
CA CYS A 20 2.16 -13.45 -7.95
C CYS A 20 0.94 -12.88 -8.67
N ASP A 21 -0.15 -13.63 -8.66
CA ASP A 21 -1.38 -13.25 -9.33
C ASP A 21 -2.23 -12.37 -8.43
N LEU A 22 -3.23 -11.73 -9.03
CA LEU A 22 -4.13 -10.84 -8.32
C LEU A 22 -4.94 -11.58 -7.25
N ALA A 23 -5.30 -12.85 -7.50
CA ALA A 23 -6.12 -13.64 -6.58
C ALA A 23 -5.37 -13.96 -5.28
N LEU A 24 -4.08 -14.31 -5.37
CA LEU A 24 -3.19 -14.47 -4.22
C LEU A 24 -3.16 -13.18 -3.40
N LEU A 25 -2.90 -12.03 -4.03
CA LEU A 25 -2.81 -10.75 -3.34
C LEU A 25 -4.16 -10.32 -2.71
N GLN A 26 -5.30 -10.64 -3.33
CA GLN A 26 -6.62 -10.42 -2.76
C GLN A 26 -6.90 -11.30 -1.54
N ASN A 27 -6.45 -12.55 -1.57
CA ASN A 27 -6.56 -13.47 -0.42
C ASN A 27 -5.69 -13.00 0.75
N ILE A 28 -4.45 -12.58 0.48
CA ILE A 28 -3.55 -11.99 1.49
C ILE A 28 -4.16 -10.71 2.08
N SER A 29 -4.73 -9.84 1.26
CA SER A 29 -5.40 -8.61 1.73
C SER A 29 -6.62 -8.94 2.61
N SER A 30 -7.40 -9.94 2.24
CA SER A 30 -8.54 -10.40 3.03
C SER A 30 -8.10 -10.97 4.38
N ALA A 31 -7.02 -11.77 4.39
CA ALA A 31 -6.42 -12.29 5.61
C ALA A 31 -5.83 -11.16 6.50
N TYR A 32 -5.26 -10.11 5.90
CA TYR A 32 -4.80 -8.93 6.63
C TYR A 32 -5.98 -8.18 7.28
N LEU A 33 -7.07 -7.94 6.54
CA LEU A 33 -8.26 -7.28 7.08
C LEU A 33 -8.91 -8.09 8.21
N ALA A 34 -8.95 -9.42 8.08
CA ALA A 34 -9.39 -10.30 9.17
C ALA A 34 -8.46 -10.19 10.39
N THR A 35 -7.14 -10.14 10.17
CA THR A 35 -6.16 -9.94 11.24
C THR A 35 -6.36 -8.60 11.93
N ALA A 36 -6.48 -7.51 11.18
CA ALA A 36 -6.64 -6.16 11.70
C ALA A 36 -7.94 -5.99 12.49
N THR A 37 -9.05 -6.60 12.05
CA THR A 37 -10.35 -6.46 12.73
C THR A 37 -10.50 -7.36 13.94
N THR A 38 -9.79 -8.49 14.00
CA THR A 38 -9.91 -9.47 15.10
C THR A 38 -8.75 -9.43 16.10
N GLY A 39 -7.61 -8.84 15.73
CA GLY A 39 -6.36 -8.94 16.49
C GLY A 39 -5.76 -10.36 16.50
N LYS A 40 -6.24 -11.26 15.63
CA LYS A 40 -5.77 -12.65 15.53
C LYS A 40 -5.14 -12.87 14.17
N ASN A 41 -3.89 -13.34 14.14
CA ASN A 41 -3.18 -13.57 12.89
C ASN A 41 -3.91 -14.60 12.01
N ALA A 42 -4.35 -14.16 10.83
CA ALA A 42 -4.88 -14.99 9.76
C ALA A 42 -3.93 -15.05 8.55
N LEU A 43 -2.80 -14.34 8.59
CA LEU A 43 -1.85 -14.29 7.49
C LEU A 43 -1.04 -15.60 7.39
N PRO A 44 -0.78 -16.10 6.16
CA PRO A 44 0.11 -17.23 5.94
C PRO A 44 1.57 -16.77 6.03
N LEU A 45 2.07 -16.59 7.25
CA LEU A 45 3.43 -16.11 7.51
C LEU A 45 4.50 -17.11 7.03
N ALA A 46 5.58 -16.59 6.46
CA ALA A 46 6.83 -17.31 6.25
C ALA A 46 7.63 -17.39 7.56
N ASP A 47 8.61 -18.29 7.60
CA ASP A 47 9.62 -18.34 8.64
C ASP A 47 11.02 -18.39 7.97
N PRO A 48 11.86 -17.34 8.12
CA PRO A 48 11.67 -16.15 8.94
C PRO A 48 10.72 -15.11 8.31
N ILE A 49 10.14 -14.25 9.17
CA ILE A 49 9.32 -13.09 8.80
C ILE A 49 9.99 -11.79 9.21
N THR A 50 9.96 -10.78 8.34
CA THR A 50 10.33 -9.40 8.71
C THR A 50 9.07 -8.61 9.10
N TYR A 51 9.00 -8.13 10.34
CA TYR A 51 7.91 -7.25 10.78
C TYR A 51 8.45 -5.94 11.36
N THR A 52 7.93 -4.81 10.88
CA THR A 52 8.25 -3.50 11.42
C THR A 52 7.02 -2.65 11.67
N GLU A 53 7.04 -1.87 12.74
CA GLU A 53 6.07 -0.83 13.06
C GLU A 53 6.78 0.51 13.18
N ASN A 54 6.25 1.56 12.55
CA ASN A 54 6.82 2.92 12.61
C ASN A 54 8.34 2.93 12.40
N LEU A 55 8.75 2.21 11.35
CA LEU A 55 10.13 2.05 10.88
C LEU A 55 11.07 1.22 11.80
N LYS A 56 10.57 0.63 12.88
CA LYS A 56 11.35 -0.15 13.86
C LYS A 56 10.98 -1.63 13.83
N PRO A 57 11.91 -2.56 14.10
CA PRO A 57 11.57 -3.97 14.29
C PRO A 57 10.47 -4.13 15.34
N ALA A 58 9.51 -5.01 15.05
CA ALA A 58 8.37 -5.30 15.92
C ALA A 58 8.10 -6.80 15.97
N THR A 59 7.33 -7.23 16.97
CA THR A 59 6.96 -8.64 17.17
C THR A 59 5.48 -8.83 16.90
N ILE A 60 5.13 -9.77 16.02
CA ILE A 60 3.74 -10.01 15.59
C ILE A 60 2.83 -10.32 16.78
N SER A 61 3.32 -11.05 17.80
CA SER A 61 2.54 -11.46 18.97
C SER A 61 2.29 -10.35 20.00
N THR A 62 2.86 -9.15 19.83
CA THR A 62 2.68 -8.02 20.76
C THR A 62 2.36 -6.70 20.05
N GLY A 63 2.51 -6.68 18.73
CA GLY A 63 2.42 -5.49 17.90
C GLY A 63 1.00 -5.08 17.50
N MET A 64 0.90 -4.17 16.53
CA MET A 64 -0.34 -3.65 15.96
C MET A 64 -1.24 -4.75 15.38
N LEU A 65 -0.67 -5.85 14.88
CA LEU A 65 -1.46 -7.00 14.39
C LEU A 65 -2.28 -7.70 15.49
N THR A 66 -1.97 -7.49 16.77
CA THR A 66 -2.74 -8.03 17.90
C THR A 66 -3.90 -7.14 18.35
N LYS A 67 -4.00 -5.92 17.80
CA LYS A 67 -5.05 -4.97 18.14
C LYS A 67 -6.27 -5.26 17.26
N ALA A 68 -7.42 -5.47 17.89
CA ALA A 68 -8.70 -5.53 17.18
C ALA A 68 -9.15 -4.10 16.84
N ILE A 69 -9.03 -3.72 15.57
CA ILE A 69 -9.34 -2.39 15.07
C ILE A 69 -10.82 -2.34 14.64
N LYS A 70 -11.58 -1.41 15.22
CA LYS A 70 -12.92 -1.06 14.75
C LYS A 70 -12.81 -0.24 13.47
N LEU A 71 -12.80 -0.92 12.33
CA LEU A 71 -12.56 -0.33 11.02
C LEU A 71 -13.78 0.45 10.50
N SER A 72 -13.59 1.69 10.04
CA SER A 72 -14.64 2.48 9.38
C SER A 72 -14.49 2.49 7.86
N HIS A 73 -13.25 2.49 7.37
CA HIS A 73 -12.94 2.45 5.95
C HIS A 73 -11.60 1.77 5.71
N ASN A 74 -11.43 1.11 4.57
CA ASN A 74 -10.15 0.61 4.13
C ASN A 74 -10.00 0.73 2.62
N ARG A 75 -8.75 0.68 2.17
CA ARG A 75 -8.39 0.61 0.75
C ARG A 75 -7.20 -0.30 0.59
N THR A 76 -7.20 -1.10 -0.47
CA THR A 76 -6.07 -1.98 -0.77
C THR A 76 -5.65 -1.87 -2.22
N LEU A 77 -4.34 -1.70 -2.43
CA LEU A 77 -3.66 -1.79 -3.72
C LEU A 77 -2.94 -3.13 -3.82
N HIS A 78 -2.90 -3.69 -5.03
CA HIS A 78 -2.24 -4.97 -5.32
C HIS A 78 -1.20 -4.76 -6.42
N ASP A 79 0.07 -5.04 -6.13
CA ASP A 79 1.18 -4.96 -7.07
C ASP A 79 1.67 -6.37 -7.41
N THR A 80 1.16 -6.92 -8.53
CA THR A 80 1.55 -8.24 -9.04
C THR A 80 3.00 -8.29 -9.55
N THR A 81 3.63 -7.14 -9.82
CA THR A 81 5.03 -7.07 -10.25
C THR A 81 5.99 -7.18 -9.07
N GLN A 82 5.68 -6.53 -7.95
CA GLN A 82 6.49 -6.60 -6.72
C GLN A 82 6.03 -7.68 -5.73
N CYS A 83 4.97 -8.40 -6.08
CA CYS A 83 4.25 -9.31 -5.20
C CYS A 83 3.94 -8.73 -3.83
N ALA A 84 3.27 -7.58 -3.86
CA ALA A 84 3.00 -6.79 -2.67
C ALA A 84 1.57 -6.28 -2.62
N THR A 85 1.06 -6.09 -1.41
CA THR A 85 -0.16 -5.32 -1.16
C THR A 85 0.18 -4.07 -0.38
N TYR A 86 -0.66 -3.05 -0.54
CA TYR A 86 -0.68 -1.90 0.35
C TYR A 86 -2.10 -1.67 0.82
N THR A 87 -2.32 -1.69 2.13
CA THR A 87 -3.64 -1.45 2.73
C THR A 87 -3.62 -0.23 3.65
N GLU A 88 -4.51 0.72 3.40
CA GLU A 88 -4.87 1.79 4.31
C GLU A 88 -6.09 1.37 5.15
N LEU A 89 -6.02 1.58 6.47
CA LEU A 89 -7.12 1.42 7.42
C LEU A 89 -7.41 2.77 8.08
N ILE A 90 -8.68 3.18 8.09
CA ILE A 90 -9.14 4.40 8.76
C ILE A 90 -10.13 4.02 9.86
N ALA A 91 -9.80 4.38 11.09
CA ALA A 91 -10.44 3.86 12.28
C ALA A 91 -10.68 4.95 13.34
N PRO A 92 -11.48 6.00 13.03
CA PRO A 92 -11.66 7.19 13.87
C PRO A 92 -12.40 6.95 15.19
N ASP A 93 -13.12 5.83 15.32
CA ASP A 93 -13.91 5.49 16.51
C ASP A 93 -13.15 4.60 17.52
N ASN A 94 -11.87 4.32 17.28
CA ASN A 94 -11.03 3.57 18.22
C ASN A 94 -10.51 4.51 19.31
N THR A 95 -10.05 3.92 20.43
CA THR A 95 -9.41 4.65 21.52
C THR A 95 -8.00 4.11 21.77
N PRO A 96 -6.95 4.83 21.32
CA PRO A 96 -6.99 6.04 20.50
C PRO A 96 -7.43 5.75 19.04
N PRO A 97 -7.84 6.78 18.28
CA PRO A 97 -8.16 6.65 16.85
C PRO A 97 -6.90 6.34 16.02
N TYR A 98 -7.09 5.71 14.85
CA TYR A 98 -5.97 5.33 13.98
C TYR A 98 -6.22 5.67 12.50
N VAL A 99 -5.12 6.00 11.82
CA VAL A 99 -4.96 5.80 10.37
C VAL A 99 -3.70 4.95 10.19
N ILE A 100 -3.83 3.82 9.50
CA ILE A 100 -2.78 2.79 9.43
C ILE A 100 -2.50 2.47 7.97
N GLY A 101 -1.24 2.51 7.56
CA GLY A 101 -0.77 2.06 6.25
C GLY A 101 0.10 0.83 6.42
N THR A 102 -0.22 -0.27 5.75
CA THR A 102 0.56 -1.51 5.84
C THR A 102 0.94 -2.01 4.46
N GLN A 103 2.24 -2.23 4.22
CA GLN A 103 2.73 -3.01 3.09
C GLN A 103 2.94 -4.46 3.51
N ILE A 104 2.45 -5.38 2.68
CA ILE A 104 2.73 -6.80 2.81
C ILE A 104 3.45 -7.26 1.55
N ARG A 105 4.53 -8.02 1.70
CA ARG A 105 5.19 -8.71 0.59
C ARG A 105 5.04 -10.21 0.75
N VAL A 106 4.96 -10.88 -0.39
CA VAL A 106 4.71 -12.30 -0.50
C VAL A 106 5.85 -12.92 -1.30
N ASN A 107 6.41 -14.01 -0.76
CA ASN A 107 7.50 -14.74 -1.40
C ASN A 107 6.99 -15.68 -2.51
N ALA A 108 7.90 -16.38 -3.17
CA ALA A 108 7.58 -17.32 -4.26
C ALA A 108 6.69 -18.50 -3.84
N ASP A 109 6.61 -18.82 -2.54
CA ASP A 109 5.76 -19.88 -1.99
C ASP A 109 4.34 -19.38 -1.65
N GLY A 110 4.02 -18.12 -1.96
CA GLY A 110 2.76 -17.50 -1.58
C GLY A 110 2.64 -17.19 -0.08
N LYS A 111 3.77 -17.13 0.64
CA LYS A 111 3.83 -16.80 2.08
C LYS A 111 4.24 -15.35 2.31
N VAL A 112 3.68 -14.75 3.34
CA VAL A 112 4.04 -13.38 3.76
C VAL A 112 5.41 -13.40 4.41
N ASP A 113 6.40 -12.78 3.78
CA ASP A 113 7.79 -12.74 4.26
C ASP A 113 8.19 -11.35 4.81
N LYS A 114 7.39 -10.31 4.53
CA LYS A 114 7.58 -8.97 5.05
C LYS A 114 6.27 -8.23 5.31
N ILE A 115 6.16 -7.62 6.48
CA ILE A 115 5.06 -6.72 6.87
C ILE A 115 5.68 -5.42 7.40
N GLU A 116 5.28 -4.29 6.82
CA GLU A 116 5.72 -2.96 7.24
C GLU A 116 4.48 -2.10 7.52
N THR A 117 4.27 -1.78 8.80
CA THR A 117 3.12 -0.99 9.26
C THR A 117 3.57 0.39 9.71
N LEU A 118 2.89 1.42 9.22
CA LEU A 118 2.92 2.77 9.75
C LEU A 118 1.58 3.08 10.39
N THR A 119 1.59 3.43 11.67
CA THR A 119 0.41 3.77 12.45
C THR A 119 0.53 5.23 12.85
N THR A 120 -0.44 6.03 12.42
CA THR A 120 -0.64 7.38 12.95
C THR A 120 -1.84 7.41 13.91
N THR A 121 -1.70 8.17 14.99
CA THR A 121 -2.67 8.27 16.06
C THR A 121 -2.58 9.63 16.78
N THR A 122 -3.32 9.79 17.87
CA THR A 122 -3.35 11.02 18.66
C THR A 122 -1.94 11.48 19.04
N GLY A 123 -1.64 12.74 18.73
CA GLY A 123 -0.33 13.37 18.99
C GLY A 123 0.58 13.45 17.76
N ASP A 124 0.27 12.72 16.69
CA ASP A 124 1.02 12.80 15.44
C ASP A 124 0.71 14.08 14.64
N TRP A 125 1.65 14.46 13.77
CA TRP A 125 1.58 15.69 12.98
C TRP A 125 0.31 15.72 12.11
N LEU A 126 -0.47 16.80 12.29
CA LEU A 126 -1.74 17.08 11.60
C LEU A 126 -2.84 16.03 11.79
N PHE A 127 -2.66 15.07 12.69
CA PHE A 127 -3.51 13.89 12.77
C PHE A 127 -4.97 14.21 13.10
N ASN A 128 -5.88 13.79 12.21
CA ASN A 128 -7.32 13.83 12.36
C ASN A 128 -7.98 12.72 11.51
N ALA A 129 -8.15 11.55 12.11
CA ALA A 129 -8.75 10.38 11.44
C ALA A 129 -10.19 10.61 10.93
N LYS A 130 -10.98 11.49 11.57
CA LYS A 130 -12.35 11.81 11.12
C LYS A 130 -12.32 12.60 9.82
N ASN A 131 -11.43 13.58 9.73
CA ASN A 131 -11.24 14.32 8.48
C ASN A 131 -10.65 13.42 7.40
N THR A 132 -9.67 12.57 7.72
CA THR A 132 -9.14 11.59 6.76
C THR A 132 -10.30 10.75 6.19
N LEU A 133 -11.15 10.17 7.05
CA LEU A 133 -12.33 9.42 6.62
C LEU A 133 -13.25 10.25 5.71
N SER A 134 -13.58 11.48 6.11
CA SER A 134 -14.47 12.37 5.36
C SER A 134 -13.98 12.65 3.93
N TYR A 135 -12.68 12.85 3.74
CA TYR A 135 -12.10 13.07 2.42
C TYR A 135 -11.90 11.77 1.64
N SER A 136 -11.49 10.68 2.31
CA SER A 136 -11.38 9.37 1.67
C SER A 136 -12.72 8.88 1.11
N LEU A 137 -13.85 9.20 1.72
CA LEU A 137 -15.17 8.84 1.18
C LEU A 137 -15.56 9.62 -0.08
N LYS A 138 -14.86 10.71 -0.42
CA LYS A 138 -15.16 11.55 -1.60
C LYS A 138 -14.35 11.17 -2.84
N GLU A 139 -13.25 10.43 -2.68
CA GLU A 139 -12.37 10.11 -3.81
C GLU A 139 -13.05 9.15 -4.79
N ASN A 140 -13.02 9.50 -6.08
CA ASN A 140 -13.32 8.55 -7.14
C ASN A 140 -12.08 7.72 -7.43
N ARG A 141 -12.19 6.40 -7.25
CA ARG A 141 -11.12 5.42 -7.53
C ARG A 141 -11.58 4.35 -8.51
N ALA A 142 -12.48 4.71 -9.42
CA ALA A 142 -12.84 3.85 -10.53
C ALA A 142 -11.58 3.42 -11.32
N PRO A 143 -11.53 2.20 -11.87
CA PRO A 143 -10.40 1.77 -12.68
C PRO A 143 -10.14 2.78 -13.81
N ILE A 144 -8.92 3.29 -13.89
CA ILE A 144 -8.49 4.15 -14.99
C ILE A 144 -8.59 3.35 -16.30
N PRO A 145 -9.19 3.91 -17.37
CA PRO A 145 -9.20 3.27 -18.69
C PRO A 145 -7.80 2.88 -19.12
N GLU A 146 -7.63 1.71 -19.75
CA GLU A 146 -6.29 1.18 -20.06
C GLU A 146 -5.42 2.15 -20.87
N ALA A 147 -6.03 2.86 -21.83
CA ALA A 147 -5.36 3.86 -22.66
C ALA A 147 -4.88 5.10 -21.89
N GLU A 148 -5.44 5.37 -20.70
CA GLU A 148 -5.09 6.51 -19.84
C GLU A 148 -4.13 6.12 -18.70
N ARG A 149 -3.82 4.83 -18.54
CA ARG A 149 -2.93 4.36 -17.49
C ARG A 149 -1.49 4.76 -17.78
N LEU A 150 -0.91 5.51 -16.85
CA LEU A 150 0.51 5.81 -16.86
C LEU A 150 1.35 4.55 -16.61
N THR A 151 2.56 4.52 -17.16
CA THR A 151 3.50 3.43 -16.88
C THR A 151 3.98 3.48 -15.43
N ARG A 152 4.43 2.34 -14.89
CA ARG A 152 4.98 2.25 -13.54
C ARG A 152 6.13 3.24 -13.31
N ASP A 153 7.00 3.40 -14.29
CA ASP A 153 8.16 4.30 -14.18
C ASP A 153 7.72 5.77 -14.09
N VAL A 154 6.67 6.16 -14.82
CA VAL A 154 6.11 7.51 -14.74
C VAL A 154 5.49 7.76 -13.36
N ILE A 155 4.69 6.81 -12.84
CA ILE A 155 4.07 6.92 -11.51
C ILE A 155 5.15 7.01 -10.42
N LYS A 156 6.19 6.17 -10.52
CA LYS A 156 7.31 6.19 -9.58
C LYS A 156 8.08 7.51 -9.65
N ALA A 157 8.37 8.03 -10.85
CA ALA A 157 9.07 9.30 -11.01
C ALA A 157 8.26 10.48 -10.43
N ALA A 158 6.94 10.50 -10.63
CA ALA A 158 6.07 11.51 -10.05
C ALA A 158 6.07 11.44 -8.50
N GLY A 159 5.99 10.22 -7.96
CA GLY A 159 6.10 9.98 -6.53
C GLY A 159 7.45 10.40 -5.94
N ASP A 160 8.54 10.05 -6.61
CA ASP A 160 9.90 10.38 -6.17
C ASP A 160 10.10 11.91 -6.16
N ALA A 161 9.59 12.61 -7.20
CA ALA A 161 9.61 14.07 -7.26
C ALA A 161 8.84 14.70 -6.10
N TYR A 162 7.67 14.17 -5.74
CA TYR A 162 6.89 14.66 -4.60
C TYR A 162 7.63 14.49 -3.28
N LEU A 163 8.29 13.35 -3.06
CA LEU A 163 9.12 13.14 -1.86
C LEU A 163 10.35 14.07 -1.86
N ASP A 164 10.98 14.28 -3.02
CA ASP A 164 12.15 15.14 -3.15
C ASP A 164 11.82 16.63 -2.94
N LEU A 165 10.58 17.05 -3.21
CA LEU A 165 10.08 18.40 -2.95
C LEU A 165 10.13 18.80 -1.46
N PHE A 166 10.12 17.84 -0.53
CA PHE A 166 10.25 18.11 0.91
C PHE A 166 11.67 18.56 1.30
N ASN A 167 12.67 18.15 0.54
CA ASN A 167 14.07 18.51 0.77
C ASN A 167 14.56 19.61 -0.18
N ASN A 168 14.07 19.65 -1.42
CA ASN A 168 14.47 20.61 -2.44
C ASN A 168 13.25 21.23 -3.13
N LYS A 169 12.95 22.49 -2.83
CA LYS A 169 11.81 23.24 -3.40
C LYS A 169 11.93 23.56 -4.89
N SER A 170 13.11 23.36 -5.48
CA SER A 170 13.31 23.52 -6.92
C SER A 170 12.85 22.29 -7.72
N VAL A 171 12.52 21.18 -7.05
CA VAL A 171 11.99 19.98 -7.72
C VAL A 171 10.59 20.26 -8.25
N SER A 172 10.38 19.99 -9.53
CA SER A 172 9.07 20.09 -10.15
C SER A 172 8.33 18.77 -9.99
N VAL A 173 7.14 18.82 -9.41
CA VAL A 173 6.23 17.68 -9.29
C VAL A 173 5.17 17.82 -10.38
N PRO A 174 4.87 16.76 -11.15
CA PRO A 174 3.84 16.79 -12.19
C PRO A 174 2.44 16.71 -11.56
N TRP A 175 2.03 17.77 -10.89
CA TRP A 175 0.70 17.87 -10.26
C TRP A 175 -0.42 17.81 -11.31
N GLY A 176 -1.50 17.10 -11.01
CA GLY A 176 -2.73 17.19 -11.79
C GLY A 176 -3.40 18.57 -11.64
N SER A 177 -4.22 18.98 -12.61
CA SER A 177 -4.96 20.25 -12.54
C SER A 177 -5.93 20.31 -11.36
N ASP A 178 -6.58 19.18 -11.06
CA ASP A 178 -7.58 19.05 -9.99
C ASP A 178 -6.99 18.37 -8.74
N CYS A 179 -5.68 18.54 -8.54
CA CYS A 179 -4.98 17.85 -7.48
C CYS A 179 -5.37 18.38 -6.09
N GLU A 180 -5.63 17.46 -5.18
CA GLU A 180 -5.83 17.73 -3.76
C GLU A 180 -4.79 16.97 -2.93
N ARG A 181 -4.45 17.50 -1.76
CA ARG A 181 -3.53 16.84 -0.83
C ARG A 181 -4.22 16.69 0.52
N LEU A 182 -4.21 15.48 1.06
CA LEU A 182 -4.82 15.17 2.36
C LEU A 182 -3.71 14.68 3.29
N GLU A 183 -3.08 15.52 4.09
CA GLU A 183 -1.96 15.12 4.96
C GLU A 183 -2.38 15.06 6.42
N GLY A 184 -2.35 13.87 7.01
CA GLY A 184 -2.74 13.67 8.40
C GLY A 184 -4.23 13.95 8.67
N GLY A 185 -5.04 14.25 7.65
CA GLY A 185 -6.42 14.73 7.81
C GLY A 185 -6.58 16.23 7.55
N GLN A 186 -5.50 16.95 7.24
CA GLN A 186 -5.57 18.30 6.68
C GLN A 186 -5.70 18.23 5.16
N HIS A 187 -6.78 18.79 4.63
CA HIS A 187 -7.00 18.94 3.19
C HIS A 187 -6.42 20.27 2.70
N VAL A 188 -5.74 20.23 1.57
CA VAL A 188 -5.15 21.38 0.89
C VAL A 188 -5.47 21.29 -0.60
N SER A 189 -6.06 22.36 -1.13
CA SER A 189 -6.35 22.55 -2.55
C SER A 189 -6.03 24.02 -2.93
N PRO A 190 -5.16 24.28 -3.92
CA PRO A 190 -4.45 23.30 -4.77
C PRO A 190 -3.33 22.56 -4.04
N CYS A 191 -3.06 21.31 -4.47
CA CYS A 191 -2.16 20.37 -3.78
C CYS A 191 -0.68 20.79 -3.69
N ASN A 192 -0.24 21.85 -4.37
CA ASN A 192 1.14 22.32 -4.36
C ASN A 192 1.44 23.34 -3.24
N VAL A 193 0.42 23.82 -2.54
CA VAL A 193 0.54 24.86 -1.51
C VAL A 193 0.98 24.25 -0.17
N GLY A 194 1.89 24.93 0.53
CA GLY A 194 2.22 24.59 1.92
C GLY A 194 2.93 23.25 2.13
N VAL A 195 3.56 22.68 1.10
CA VAL A 195 4.39 21.47 1.26
C VAL A 195 5.56 21.80 2.21
N PRO A 196 5.76 21.05 3.31
CA PRO A 196 6.88 21.27 4.23
C PRO A 196 8.25 21.28 3.55
N SER A 197 9.23 21.96 4.15
CA SER A 197 10.59 22.09 3.62
C SER A 197 11.65 21.69 4.64
N GLY A 198 12.81 21.26 4.16
CA GLY A 198 13.98 20.95 5.00
C GLY A 198 13.93 19.54 5.62
N VAL A 199 13.11 18.64 5.07
CA VAL A 199 13.00 17.26 5.54
C VAL A 199 13.42 16.31 4.44
N ALA A 200 14.50 15.56 4.68
CA ALA A 200 14.96 14.52 3.78
C ALA A 200 14.18 13.22 4.01
N LEU A 201 13.36 12.84 3.02
CA LEU A 201 12.55 11.63 3.05
C LEU A 201 13.33 10.42 2.52
N VAL A 202 14.18 9.84 3.37
CA VAL A 202 15.20 8.85 2.96
C VAL A 202 14.70 7.41 2.86
N ASN A 203 13.60 7.04 3.54
CA ASN A 203 13.10 5.66 3.55
C ASN A 203 11.95 5.45 2.57
N ARG A 204 12.23 5.70 1.28
CA ARG A 204 11.22 5.91 0.24
C ARG A 204 10.14 4.82 0.19
N SER A 205 10.48 3.53 0.28
CA SER A 205 9.46 2.45 0.25
C SER A 205 8.44 2.56 1.37
N LYS A 206 8.86 2.97 2.57
CA LYS A 206 8.02 3.15 3.74
C LYS A 206 7.34 4.52 3.73
N THR A 207 8.05 5.52 3.23
CA THR A 207 7.52 6.87 3.04
C THR A 207 6.37 6.88 2.03
N TYR A 208 6.47 6.13 0.93
CA TYR A 208 5.38 5.91 0.00
C TYR A 208 4.12 5.42 0.70
N LEU A 209 4.21 4.51 1.69
CA LEU A 209 3.06 4.06 2.48
C LEU A 209 2.40 5.24 3.21
N GLN A 210 3.18 6.05 3.90
CA GLN A 210 2.66 7.22 4.62
C GLN A 210 1.96 8.23 3.70
N TYR A 211 2.41 8.37 2.45
CA TYR A 211 1.85 9.32 1.49
C TYR A 211 0.79 8.72 0.57
N PHE A 212 0.74 7.41 0.34
CA PHE A 212 -0.40 6.73 -0.30
C PHE A 212 -1.66 6.78 0.57
N ILE A 213 -1.54 6.90 1.90
CA ILE A 213 -2.65 7.31 2.80
C ILE A 213 -3.19 8.71 2.47
N ASN A 214 -2.35 9.59 1.90
CA ASN A 214 -2.54 11.03 1.96
C ASN A 214 -2.60 11.73 0.56
N LEU A 215 -2.47 10.99 -0.54
CA LEU A 215 -2.45 11.54 -1.90
C LEU A 215 -3.61 11.01 -2.77
N PRO A 216 -4.63 11.86 -3.05
CA PRO A 216 -5.66 11.59 -4.05
C PRO A 216 -5.22 11.98 -5.48
N CYS A 217 -3.94 11.81 -5.83
CA CYS A 217 -3.41 12.29 -7.10
C CYS A 217 -2.61 11.21 -7.84
N VAL A 218 -3.32 10.24 -8.42
CA VAL A 218 -3.08 9.66 -9.76
C VAL A 218 -4.38 9.02 -10.23
#